data_AF-A0A8X6PKN2-F1
#
_entry.id   AF-A0A8X6PKN2-F1
#
_cell.length_a   1.000
_cell.length_b   1.000
_cell.length_c   1.000
_cell.angle_alpha   90.00
_cell.angle_beta   90.00
_cell.angle_gamma   90.00
#
_symmetry.space_group_name_H-M   'P 1'
#
loop_
_entity.id
_entity.type
_entity.pdbx_description
1 polymer ?
#
loop_
_entity_poly.entity_id
_entity_poly.type
_entity_poly.pdbx_seq_one_letter_code
_entity_poly.pdbx_strand_id
1 'polypeptide(L)'
;MSVDVPYNSSSVYTSDGQSMAREDAFSMPFNEDPENISAELQLEIIEMQCSTHLKQWFLNSTKLDFYRALPKTEFPKIIAHAQKIVAMFPSTYVCE
;
A
#
# COMPACT_ATOMS: atom_id res chain seq x y z
N MET A 1 19.63 -3.00 -33.51
CA MET A 1 19.31 -4.05 -32.53
C MET A 1 19.46 -3.44 -31.15
N SER A 2 18.38 -3.58 -30.37
CA SER A 2 18.16 -3.37 -28.93
C SER A 2 19.00 -2.33 -28.18
N VAL A 3 18.31 -1.28 -27.74
CA VAL A 3 18.72 -0.40 -26.66
C VAL A 3 18.42 -1.11 -25.33
N ASP A 4 19.46 -1.40 -24.55
CA ASP A 4 19.30 -1.87 -23.17
C ASP A 4 18.82 -0.70 -22.30
N VAL A 5 17.57 -0.80 -21.83
CA VAL A 5 17.01 0.09 -20.82
C VAL A 5 17.38 -0.51 -19.46
N PRO A 6 18.18 0.16 -18.60
CA PRO A 6 18.40 -0.33 -17.26
C PRO A 6 17.11 -0.16 -16.45
N TYR A 7 16.56 -1.28 -15.99
CA TYR A 7 15.48 -1.33 -15.00
C TYR A 7 15.99 -0.66 -13.72
N ASN A 8 15.55 0.58 -13.48
CA ASN A 8 15.87 1.34 -12.29
C ASN A 8 15.13 0.73 -11.09
N SER A 9 15.76 -0.27 -10.46
CA SER A 9 15.33 -0.80 -9.16
C SER A 9 15.67 0.24 -8.10
N SER A 10 14.68 1.07 -7.75
CA SER A 10 14.76 2.02 -6.65
C SER A 10 14.85 1.27 -5.32
N SER A 11 16.05 0.84 -4.94
CA SER A 11 16.35 0.44 -3.56
C SER A 11 17.42 1.38 -3.01
N VAL A 12 16.97 2.42 -2.32
CA VAL A 12 17.84 3.35 -1.59
C VAL A 12 18.11 2.73 -0.22
N TYR A 13 19.30 2.18 -0.02
CA TYR A 13 19.76 1.73 1.30
C TYR A 13 20.39 2.92 2.05
N THR A 14 19.85 3.29 3.21
CA THR A 14 20.50 4.19 4.15
C THR A 14 21.33 3.43 5.19
N SER A 15 22.41 4.07 5.62
CA SER A 15 23.54 3.56 6.40
C SER A 15 23.25 3.09 7.84
N ASP A 16 21.99 3.04 8.27
CA ASP A 16 21.63 2.73 9.65
C ASP A 16 21.01 1.33 9.83
N GLY A 17 21.01 0.49 8.78
CA GLY A 17 20.50 -0.89 8.85
C GLY A 17 18.99 -1.01 9.11
N GLN A 18 18.29 0.13 9.25
CA GLN A 18 16.84 0.19 9.30
C GLN A 18 16.33 0.32 7.85
N SER A 19 15.86 -0.79 7.29
CA SER A 19 15.14 -0.84 6.02
C SER A 19 13.86 -0.01 6.09
N MET A 20 13.98 1.29 5.83
CA MET A 20 12.88 2.25 5.79
C MET A 20 12.28 2.26 4.38
N ALA A 21 11.65 1.15 4.00
CA ALA A 21 10.90 1.02 2.74
C ALA A 21 9.83 -0.08 2.80
N ARG A 22 9.36 -0.47 3.98
CA ARG A 22 8.31 -1.49 4.15
C ARG A 22 6.95 -0.92 4.59
N GLU A 23 6.88 0.40 4.78
CA GLU A 23 5.68 1.11 5.24
C GLU A 23 4.87 1.74 4.10
N ASP A 24 5.37 1.67 2.86
CA ASP A 24 4.74 2.34 1.70
C ASP A 24 3.67 1.49 0.99
N ALA A 25 3.52 0.21 1.34
CA ALA A 25 2.57 -0.65 0.64
C ALA A 25 1.11 -0.18 0.77
N PHE A 26 0.79 0.49 1.87
CA PHE A 26 -0.52 1.11 2.10
C PHE A 26 -0.53 2.62 1.82
N SER A 27 0.62 3.17 1.44
CA SER A 27 0.70 4.51 0.87
C SER A 27 0.20 4.51 -0.58
N MET A 28 0.51 3.45 -1.32
CA MET A 28 0.13 3.26 -2.72
C MET A 28 -0.31 1.80 -3.02
N PRO A 29 -1.39 1.29 -2.39
CA PRO A 29 -1.79 -0.12 -2.47
C PRO A 29 -2.11 -0.59 -3.89
N PHE A 30 -2.36 0.32 -4.84
CA PHE A 30 -2.63 -0.01 -6.25
C PHE A 30 -1.38 -0.10 -7.14
N ASN A 31 -0.20 0.21 -6.61
CA ASN A 31 1.08 0.13 -7.31
C ASN A 31 2.03 -0.93 -6.73
N GLU A 32 1.65 -1.54 -5.60
CA GLU A 32 2.44 -2.59 -4.97
C GLU A 32 2.37 -3.90 -5.74
N ASP A 33 3.47 -4.62 -5.73
CA ASP A 33 3.52 -6.00 -6.20
C ASP A 33 2.99 -6.92 -5.09
N PRO A 34 1.89 -7.68 -5.32
CA PRO A 34 1.36 -8.61 -4.34
C PRO A 34 2.36 -9.66 -3.85
N GLU A 35 3.37 -10.02 -4.65
CA GLU A 35 4.42 -10.97 -4.24
C GLU A 35 5.30 -10.43 -3.11
N ASN A 36 5.38 -9.11 -2.96
CA ASN A 36 6.13 -8.44 -1.89
C ASN A 36 5.30 -8.22 -0.62
N ILE A 37 4.01 -8.58 -0.64
CA ILE A 37 3.09 -8.42 0.48
C ILE A 37 3.02 -9.72 1.28
N SER A 38 2.86 -9.62 2.61
CA SER A 38 2.67 -10.80 3.45
C SER A 38 1.50 -11.66 2.95
N ALA A 39 1.69 -12.98 2.92
CA ALA A 39 0.69 -13.94 2.42
C ALA A 39 -0.70 -13.76 3.05
N GLU A 40 -0.77 -13.29 4.31
CA GLU A 40 -2.04 -13.02 5.00
C GLU A 40 -2.87 -11.94 4.30
N LEU A 41 -2.22 -10.91 3.72
CA LEU A 41 -2.82 -9.74 3.08
C LEU A 41 -2.89 -9.85 1.56
N GLN A 42 -2.11 -10.77 0.96
CA GLN A 42 -1.92 -10.85 -0.48
C GLN A 42 -3.23 -11.00 -1.26
N LEU A 43 -4.13 -11.88 -0.81
CA LEU A 43 -5.43 -12.09 -1.47
C LEU A 43 -6.31 -10.82 -1.45
N GLU A 44 -6.42 -10.17 -0.29
CA GLU A 44 -7.22 -8.95 -0.15
C GLU A 44 -6.66 -7.79 -0.99
N ILE A 45 -5.33 -7.70 -1.12
CA ILE A 45 -4.69 -6.69 -1.98
C ILE A 45 -4.95 -6.98 -3.46
N ILE A 46 -4.83 -8.23 -3.89
CA ILE A 46 -5.14 -8.60 -5.28
C ILE A 46 -6.60 -8.24 -5.61
N GLU A 47 -7.54 -8.61 -4.74
CA GLU A 47 -8.96 -8.28 -4.92
C GLU A 47 -9.19 -6.77 -4.99
N MET A 48 -8.55 -6.01 -4.11
CA MET A 48 -8.60 -4.55 -4.13
C MET A 48 -8.06 -3.97 -5.42
N GLN A 49 -6.87 -4.42 -5.85
CA GLN A 49 -6.18 -3.95 -7.06
C GLN A 49 -6.94 -4.28 -8.35
N CYS A 50 -7.67 -5.39 -8.38
CA CYS A 50 -8.54 -5.76 -9.50
C CYS A 50 -9.75 -4.83 -9.67
N SER A 51 -10.10 -4.03 -8.66
CA SER A 51 -11.24 -3.11 -8.72
C SER A 51 -10.84 -1.72 -9.20
N THR A 52 -11.18 -1.41 -10.46
CA THR A 52 -11.03 -0.05 -11.02
C THR A 52 -11.84 0.98 -10.22
N HIS A 53 -12.99 0.58 -9.65
CA HIS A 53 -13.79 1.47 -8.82
C HIS A 53 -13.05 1.86 -7.53
N LEU A 54 -12.49 0.88 -6.81
CA LEU A 54 -11.70 1.16 -5.60
C LEU A 54 -10.45 1.98 -5.94
N LYS A 55 -9.79 1.71 -7.08
CA LYS A 55 -8.64 2.49 -7.55
C LYS A 55 -8.99 3.96 -7.77
N GLN A 56 -10.08 4.22 -8.50
CA GLN A 56 -10.54 5.59 -8.73
C GLN A 56 -10.94 6.26 -7.42
N TRP A 57 -11.63 5.55 -6.53
CA TRP A 57 -12.06 6.11 -5.26
C TRP A 57 -10.87 6.45 -4.35
N PHE A 58 -9.84 5.60 -4.30
CA PHE A 58 -8.59 5.87 -3.60
C PHE A 58 -7.92 7.16 -4.11
N LEU A 59 -7.84 7.36 -5.43
CA LEU A 59 -7.24 8.55 -6.03
C LEU A 59 -8.02 9.85 -5.76
N ASN A 60 -9.31 9.75 -5.47
CA ASN A 60 -10.20 10.89 -5.22
C ASN A 60 -10.52 11.10 -3.73
N SER A 61 -9.91 10.32 -2.83
CA SER A 61 -10.18 10.38 -1.39
C SER A 61 -8.88 10.51 -0.60
N THR A 62 -8.99 10.97 0.64
CA THR A 62 -7.89 10.81 1.58
C THR A 62 -7.66 9.32 1.86
N LYS A 63 -6.43 8.94 2.21
CA LYS A 63 -6.13 7.55 2.59
C LYS A 63 -6.99 7.12 3.78
N LEU A 64 -7.17 8.01 4.76
CA LEU A 64 -7.95 7.74 5.96
C LEU A 64 -9.41 7.42 5.62
N ASP A 65 -10.04 8.23 4.77
CA ASP A 65 -11.44 8.02 4.38
C ASP A 65 -11.60 6.76 3.55
N PHE A 66 -10.66 6.50 2.63
CA PHE A 66 -10.64 5.27 1.84
C PHE A 66 -10.64 4.03 2.74
N TYR A 67 -9.66 3.88 3.64
CA TYR A 67 -9.57 2.69 4.50
C TYR A 67 -10.69 2.60 5.53
N ARG A 68 -11.24 3.74 5.98
CA ARG A 68 -12.38 3.75 6.91
C ARG A 68 -13.66 3.21 6.25
N ALA A 69 -13.87 3.50 4.97
CA ALA A 69 -15.10 3.14 4.27
C ALA A 69 -15.01 1.83 3.47
N LEU A 70 -13.86 1.14 3.48
CA LEU A 70 -13.76 -0.21 2.94
C LEU A 70 -14.70 -1.19 3.66
N PRO A 71 -15.37 -2.10 2.93
CA PRO A 71 -16.23 -3.11 3.53
C PRO A 71 -15.40 -4.10 4.36
N LYS A 72 -15.59 -4.09 5.68
CA LYS A 72 -14.88 -4.97 6.62
C LYS A 72 -15.14 -6.47 6.38
N THR A 73 -16.24 -6.81 5.73
CA THR A 73 -16.55 -8.18 5.32
C THR A 73 -15.66 -8.68 4.19
N GLU A 74 -15.11 -7.78 3.37
CA GLU A 74 -14.29 -8.13 2.20
C GLU A 74 -12.80 -7.87 2.46
N PHE A 75 -12.45 -6.79 3.18
CA PHE A 75 -11.06 -6.38 3.43
C PHE A 75 -10.68 -6.33 4.93
N PRO A 76 -11.02 -7.35 5.75
CA PRO A 76 -10.82 -7.28 7.19
C PRO A 76 -9.35 -7.12 7.60
N LYS A 77 -8.41 -7.76 6.90
CA LYS A 77 -6.98 -7.73 7.27
C LYS A 77 -6.31 -6.45 6.81
N ILE A 78 -6.65 -5.95 5.61
CA ILE A 78 -6.18 -4.63 5.16
C ILE A 78 -6.63 -3.54 6.14
N ILE A 79 -7.89 -3.56 6.57
CA ILE A 79 -8.39 -2.57 7.55
C ILE A 79 -7.65 -2.70 8.88
N ALA A 80 -7.47 -3.92 9.40
CA ALA A 80 -6.73 -4.14 10.63
C ALA A 80 -5.26 -3.65 10.54
N HIS A 81 -4.64 -3.86 9.38
CA HIS A 81 -3.29 -3.39 9.11
C HIS A 81 -3.21 -1.86 9.03
N ALA A 82 -4.12 -1.23 8.31
CA ALA A 82 -4.22 0.24 8.23
C ALA A 82 -4.42 0.86 9.62
N GLN A 83 -5.29 0.28 10.46
CA GLN A 83 -5.49 0.72 11.85
C GLN A 83 -4.20 0.64 12.67
N LYS A 84 -3.41 -0.42 12.49
CA LYS A 84 -2.11 -0.57 13.16
C LYS A 84 -1.12 0.51 12.72
N ILE A 85 -1.06 0.81 11.42
CA ILE A 85 -0.20 1.89 10.89
C ILE A 85 -0.65 3.25 11.44
N VAL A 86 -1.94 3.57 11.40
CA VAL A 86 -2.50 4.82 11.96
C VAL A 86 -2.18 4.96 13.45
N ALA A 87 -2.25 3.87 14.21
CA ALA A 87 -1.93 3.88 15.64
C ALA A 87 -0.42 4.08 15.91
N MET A 88 0.45 3.60 15.01
CA MET A 88 1.90 3.76 15.13
C MET A 88 2.39 5.12 14.62
N PHE A 89 1.77 5.62 13.54
CA PHE A 89 2.15 6.84 12.84
C PHE A 89 0.90 7.67 12.48
N PRO A 90 0.27 8.35 13.47
CA PRO A 90 -0.96 9.10 13.23
C PRO A 90 -0.76 10.19 12.17
N SER A 91 0.42 10.80 12.11
CA SER A 91 0.77 11.84 11.14
C SER A 91 0.73 11.36 9.68
N THR A 92 0.97 10.08 9.41
CA THR A 92 0.98 9.50 8.05
C THR A 92 -0.42 9.47 7.42
N TYR A 93 -1.47 9.56 8.24
CA TYR A 93 -2.87 9.56 7.81
C TYR A 93 -3.63 10.85 8.12
N VAL A 94 -2.98 11.82 8.79
CA VAL A 94 -3.55 13.12 9.15
C VAL A 94 -3.15 14.23 8.16
N CYS A 95 -2.12 14.02 7.33
CA CYS A 95 -1.76 14.96 6.26
C CYS A 95 -2.53 14.65 4.97
N GLU A 96 -3.46 15.55 4.62
CA GLU A 96 -3.99 15.74 3.27
C GLU A 96 -3.03 16.57 2.42
#